data_AF-A0A439NRJ5-F1
#
_entry.id   AF-A0A439NRJ5-F1
#
_cell.length_a   1.000
_cell.length_b   1.000
_cell.length_c   1.000
_cell.angle_alpha   90.00
_cell.angle_beta   90.00
_cell.angle_gamma   90.00
#
_symmetry.space_group_name_H-M   'P 1'
#
loop_
_entity.id
_entity.type
_entity.pdbx_description
1 polymer ?
#
loop_
_entity_poly.entity_id
_entity_poly.type
_entity_poly.pdbx_seq_one_letter_code
_entity_poly.pdbx_strand_id
1 'polypeptide(L)'
;GSLSNHNNVRRELVREGMKFETENDTEVAAAYLSNRMAHGKKLGEALEGTLSDLDGFYTFVVGTKNGFGVVRDPIACKPAVMA
;
A
#
# COMPACT_ATOMS: atom_id res chain seq x y z
N GLY A 1 5.09 8.16 3.64
CA GLY A 1 3.99 8.28 4.63
C GLY A 1 4.58 8.15 6.00
N SER A 2 3.80 7.72 6.99
CA SER A 2 4.25 6.75 7.99
C SER A 2 3.10 5.79 8.20
N LEU A 3 3.35 4.49 8.05
CA LEU A 3 2.37 3.45 8.37
C LEU A 3 2.60 2.95 9.79
N SER A 4 1.66 3.17 10.68
CA SER A 4 1.74 2.80 12.10
C SER A 4 1.70 1.27 12.30
N ASN A 5 0.98 0.56 11.44
CA ASN A 5 0.77 -0.90 11.56
C ASN A 5 1.64 -1.74 10.60
N HIS A 6 2.64 -1.16 9.93
CA HIS A 6 3.44 -1.86 8.89
C HIS A 6 4.12 -3.14 9.39
N ASN A 7 4.54 -3.21 10.65
CA ASN A 7 5.15 -4.42 11.21
C ASN A 7 4.16 -5.58 11.34
N ASN A 8 2.89 -5.31 11.64
CA ASN A 8 1.86 -6.33 11.71
C ASN A 8 1.52 -6.84 10.31
N VAL A 9 1.30 -5.92 9.36
CA VAL A 9 1.04 -6.25 7.96
C VAL A 9 2.20 -7.02 7.34
N ARG A 10 3.45 -6.65 7.62
CA ARG A 10 4.64 -7.40 7.19
C ARG A 10 4.58 -8.86 7.67
N ARG A 11 4.26 -9.09 8.94
CA ARG A 11 4.18 -10.45 9.51
C ARG A 11 3.11 -11.30 8.82
N GLU A 12 1.97 -10.69 8.48
CA GLU A 12 0.91 -11.38 7.72
C GLU A 12 1.37 -11.72 6.31
N LEU A 13 1.95 -10.76 5.58
CA LEU A 13 2.46 -10.98 4.22
C LEU A 13 3.60 -12.01 4.17
N VAL A 14 4.47 -12.05 5.18
CA VAL A 14 5.51 -13.08 5.31
C VAL A 14 4.89 -14.48 5.48
N ARG A 15 3.79 -14.60 6.23
CA ARG A 15 3.04 -15.88 6.36
C ARG A 15 2.41 -16.31 5.03
N GLU A 16 2.05 -15.36 4.19
CA GLU A 16 1.57 -15.59 2.82
C GLU A 16 2.70 -15.86 1.80
N GLY A 17 3.96 -15.87 2.25
CA GLY A 17 5.13 -16.24 1.44
C GLY A 17 5.89 -15.07 0.82
N MET A 18 5.54 -13.82 1.14
CA MET A 18 6.28 -12.64 0.69
C MET A 18 7.62 -12.51 1.41
N LYS A 19 8.64 -12.02 0.70
CA LYS A 19 9.96 -11.70 1.25
C LYS A 19 10.14 -10.19 1.28
N PHE A 20 10.89 -9.71 2.26
CA PHE A 20 11.19 -8.30 2.46
C PHE A 20 12.70 -8.12 2.55
N GLU A 21 13.22 -7.12 1.86
CA GLU A 21 14.65 -6.78 1.84
C GLU A 21 14.95 -5.62 2.78
N THR A 22 13.94 -4.82 3.14
CA THR A 22 14.07 -3.65 4.01
C THR A 22 13.04 -3.64 5.13
N GLU A 23 13.28 -2.78 6.11
CA GLU A 23 12.33 -2.52 7.19
C GLU A 23 11.41 -1.33 6.90
N ASN A 24 11.44 -0.79 5.67
CA ASN A 24 10.65 0.40 5.32
C ASN A 24 9.16 0.07 5.20
N ASP A 25 8.33 0.99 5.68
CA ASP A 25 6.87 0.92 5.53
C ASP A 25 6.42 0.95 4.06
N THR A 26 7.17 1.64 3.21
CA THR A 26 6.89 1.80 1.78
C THR A 26 7.03 0.46 1.05
N GLU A 27 7.96 -0.40 1.46
CA GLU A 27 8.05 -1.76 0.93
C GLU A 27 6.85 -2.61 1.37
N VAL A 28 6.38 -2.45 2.61
CA VAL A 28 5.16 -3.11 3.10
C VAL A 28 3.93 -2.66 2.31
N ALA A 29 3.81 -1.37 1.99
CA ALA A 29 2.73 -0.87 1.14
C ALA A 29 2.78 -1.47 -0.28
N ALA A 30 3.96 -1.50 -0.90
CA ALA A 30 4.14 -2.08 -2.23
C ALA A 30 3.85 -3.59 -2.24
N ALA A 31 4.31 -4.31 -1.22
CA ALA A 31 4.05 -5.74 -1.04
C ALA A 31 2.55 -6.01 -0.83
N TYR A 32 1.87 -5.21 0.01
CA TYR A 32 0.43 -5.31 0.23
C TYR A 32 -0.35 -5.18 -1.09
N LEU A 33 -0.06 -4.13 -1.87
CA LEU A 33 -0.71 -3.90 -3.16
C LEU A 33 -0.43 -5.03 -4.15
N SER A 34 0.82 -5.48 -4.23
CA SER A 34 1.22 -6.60 -5.08
C SER A 34 0.49 -7.89 -4.70
N ASN A 35 0.37 -8.16 -3.40
CA ASN A 35 -0.34 -9.32 -2.88
C ASN A 35 -1.84 -9.27 -3.21
N ARG A 36 -2.50 -8.14 -3.00
CA ARG A 36 -3.92 -7.96 -3.37
C ARG A 36 -4.15 -8.19 -4.86
N MET A 37 -3.28 -7.62 -5.70
CA MET A 37 -3.36 -7.79 -7.15
C MET A 37 -3.09 -9.23 -7.61
N ALA A 38 -2.15 -9.93 -6.96
CA ALA A 38 -1.89 -11.34 -7.22
C ALA A 38 -3.09 -12.24 -6.87
N HIS A 39 -3.89 -11.84 -5.88
CA HIS A 39 -5.17 -12.46 -5.51
C HIS A 39 -6.35 -12.02 -6.40
N GLY A 40 -6.09 -11.38 -7.54
CA GLY A 40 -7.11 -11.04 -8.54
C GLY A 40 -7.82 -9.71 -8.32
N LYS A 41 -7.43 -8.91 -7.33
CA LYS A 41 -7.98 -7.56 -7.16
C LYS A 41 -7.46 -6.62 -8.24
N LYS A 42 -8.32 -5.74 -8.73
CA LYS A 42 -7.90 -4.62 -9.58
C LYS A 42 -7.12 -3.60 -8.74
N LEU A 43 -6.29 -2.78 -9.40
CA LEU A 43 -5.51 -1.73 -8.72
C LEU A 43 -6.39 -0.82 -7.85
N GLY A 44 -7.56 -0.41 -8.36
CA GLY A 44 -8.51 0.42 -7.60
C GLY A 44 -8.99 -0.26 -6.31
N GLU A 45 -9.41 -1.52 -6.37
CA GLU A 45 -9.84 -2.29 -5.19
C GLU A 45 -8.69 -2.52 -4.20
N ALA A 46 -7.47 -2.74 -4.71
CA ALA A 46 -6.28 -2.88 -3.86
C ALA A 46 -5.96 -1.56 -3.14
N LEU A 47 -6.11 -0.42 -3.81
CA LEU A 47 -5.95 0.92 -3.22
C LEU A 47 -7.05 1.22 -2.20
N GLU A 48 -8.31 0.88 -2.49
CA GLU A 48 -9.41 1.01 -1.53
C GLU A 48 -9.14 0.19 -0.25
N GLY A 49 -8.63 -1.04 -0.39
CA GLY A 49 -8.24 -1.87 0.75
C GLY A 49 -7.13 -1.24 1.60
N THR A 50 -6.26 -0.40 1.03
CA THR A 50 -5.25 0.29 1.85
C THR A 50 -5.90 1.23 2.86
N LEU A 51 -7.04 1.84 2.54
CA LEU A 51 -7.73 2.78 3.42
C LEU A 51 -8.32 2.11 4.67
N SER A 52 -8.66 0.82 4.58
CA SER A 52 -9.17 0.03 5.71
C SER A 52 -8.07 -0.70 6.47
N ASP A 53 -7.07 -1.20 5.76
CA ASP A 53 -6.11 -2.17 6.31
C ASP A 53 -4.80 -1.51 6.77
N LEU A 54 -4.45 -0.36 6.21
CA LEU A 54 -3.23 0.37 6.58
C LEU A 54 -3.57 1.54 7.48
N ASP A 55 -2.94 1.56 8.64
CA ASP A 55 -3.09 2.63 9.63
C ASP A 55 -1.90 3.58 9.55
N GLY A 56 -2.15 4.88 9.68
CA GLY A 56 -1.16 5.95 9.60
C GLY A 56 -1.53 7.05 8.61
N PHE A 57 -0.53 7.79 8.14
CA PHE A 57 -0.70 8.95 7.26
C PHE A 57 0.19 8.81 6.02
N TYR A 58 -0.43 8.65 4.86
CA TYR A 58 0.25 8.29 3.63
C TYR A 58 -0.45 8.82 2.38
N THR A 59 0.38 9.00 1.36
CA THR A 59 -0.06 9.29 0.01
C THR A 59 0.75 8.36 -0.86
N PHE A 60 0.08 7.47 -1.59
CA PHE A 60 0.74 6.59 -2.54
C PHE A 60 0.50 7.09 -3.95
N VAL A 61 1.57 7.04 -4.74
CA VAL A 61 1.50 7.07 -6.19
C VAL A 61 2.01 5.71 -6.65
N VAL A 62 1.16 4.97 -7.36
CA VAL A 62 1.44 3.59 -7.75
C VAL A 62 1.37 3.50 -9.26
N GLY A 63 2.46 3.07 -9.88
CA GLY A 63 2.53 2.79 -11.31
C GLY A 63 2.43 1.29 -11.58
N THR A 64 1.60 0.92 -12.55
CA THR A 64 1.55 -0.43 -13.13
C THR A 64 1.82 -0.34 -14.62
N LYS A 65 2.07 -1.47 -15.28
CA LYS A 65 2.28 -1.50 -16.74
C LYS A 65 1.14 -0.84 -17.54
N ASN A 66 -0.09 -0.91 -17.03
CA ASN A 66 -1.29 -0.51 -17.76
C ASN A 66 -1.95 0.76 -17.21
N GLY A 67 -1.32 1.47 -16.28
CA GLY A 67 -1.88 2.69 -15.69
C GLY A 67 -1.26 3.04 -14.34
N PHE A 68 -1.74 4.13 -13.75
CA PHE A 68 -1.28 4.62 -12.46
C PHE A 68 -2.47 4.92 -11.55
N GLY A 69 -2.25 4.88 -10.23
CA GLY A 69 -3.23 5.21 -9.22
C GLY A 69 -2.64 6.07 -8.12
N VAL A 70 -3.45 6.98 -7.58
CA VAL A 70 -3.09 7.83 -6.45
C VAL A 70 -4.11 7.60 -5.36
N VAL A 71 -3.65 7.31 -4.14
CA VAL A 71 -4.52 7.21 -2.95
C VAL A 71 -3.95 8.09 -1.85
N ARG A 72 -4.86 8.75 -1.13
CA ARG A 72 -4.56 9.55 0.06
C ARG A 72 -5.34 8.97 1.23
N ASP A 73 -4.66 8.80 2.35
CA ASP A 73 -5.30 8.40 3.59
C ASP A 73 -6.36 9.42 4.03
N PRO A 74 -7.36 9.04 4.86
CA PRO A 74 -8.46 9.94 5.26
C PRO A 74 -8.03 11.16 6.08
N ILE A 75 -6.88 11.08 6.77
CA ILE A 75 -6.34 12.18 7.57
C ILE A 75 -5.60 13.18 6.65
N ALA A 76 -5.10 12.70 5.50
CA ALA A 76 -4.72 13.47 4.32
C ALA A 76 -3.74 14.63 4.56
N CYS A 77 -2.93 14.59 5.62
CA CYS A 77 -1.99 15.68 5.96
C CYS A 77 -0.86 15.87 4.94
N LYS A 78 -0.67 14.92 4.01
CA LYS A 78 0.33 15.03 2.93
C LYS A 78 -0.34 15.52 1.63
N PRO A 79 0.17 16.60 1.00
CA PRO A 79 -0.37 17.09 -0.25
C PRO A 79 -0.06 16.10 -1.38
N ALA A 80 -1.04 15.88 -2.25
CA ALA A 80 -0.86 15.25 -3.56
C ALA A 80 -1.42 16.21 -4.61
N VAL A 81 -0.60 16.56 -5.61
CA VAL A 81 -1.02 17.40 -6.74
C VAL A 81 -0.95 16.54 -8.00
N MET A 82 -2.06 16.45 -8.73
CA MET A 82 -2.12 15.90 -10.08
C MET A 82 -2.44 17.08 -11.01
N ALA A 83 -1.58 17.32 -11.99
CA ALA A 83 -1.70 18.40 -12.98
C ALA A 83 -1.63 17.81 -14.39
#